data_AF-A0A485KY28-F1
#
_entry.id   AF-A0A485KY28-F1
#
_cell.length_a   1.000
_cell.length_b   1.000
_cell.length_c   1.000
_cell.angle_alpha   90.00
_cell.angle_beta   90.00
_cell.angle_gamma   90.00
#
_symmetry.space_group_name_H-M   'P 1'
#
loop_
_entity.id
_entity.type
_entity.pdbx_description
1 polymer ?
#
loop_
_entity_poly.entity_id
_entity_poly.type
_entity_poly.pdbx_seq_one_letter_code
_entity_poly.pdbx_strand_id
1 'polypeptide(L)'
;MLMDVGATQDDTNATRLRQAARLRMRRLRAHEKDESARLQSTLVQLQSHLARLHAAGRHRGESEQAAIAFIKRKALREQVASQVKLVELLSAWVASQGPATQSRVSSECSSSSWLHATLPAHPAARHEGFEWLSKRVYHAAIRMCQTSLSARSPLHVVKRVDEAHSFNVHTCEMDDDGTSIAGTESHVQSIFFAHFKLVARAVWKLYGLTSNSVVSSLEVWTGRCGNIFLFWQQKGLLPPLVFVGTTHFSGKYHDTGVTLRRILRLFEDADRVVIVMTLVAEDDCFPLAPEDIRTRGCGWTIMERVTDSITVVRHSVLSMAPLTTHGVAALDEIGRAYGQGRAGVEHRRAYIERICNVASTKSHAEYQQVTALIRHFLQESSI
;
A
#
# COMPACT_ATOMS: atom_id res chain seq x y z
N MET A 1 -28.34 51.78 -115.74
CA MET A 1 -26.93 51.30 -115.62
C MET A 1 -26.53 51.40 -114.16
N LEU A 2 -26.63 50.29 -113.44
CA LEU A 2 -26.24 50.11 -112.04
C LEU A 2 -26.06 48.59 -111.90
N MET A 3 -24.85 48.13 -111.61
CA MET A 3 -24.55 46.70 -111.55
C MET A 3 -24.56 46.19 -110.10
N ASP A 4 -25.19 45.05 -109.90
CA ASP A 4 -25.17 44.34 -108.63
C ASP A 4 -23.83 43.59 -108.48
N VAL A 5 -23.04 44.01 -107.50
CA VAL A 5 -21.71 43.47 -107.17
C VAL A 5 -21.69 42.92 -105.73
N GLY A 6 -22.82 42.91 -105.02
CA GLY A 6 -22.87 42.56 -103.60
C GLY A 6 -22.76 41.06 -103.32
N ALA A 7 -23.38 40.22 -104.14
CA ALA A 7 -23.68 38.83 -103.79
C ALA A 7 -22.46 37.88 -103.71
N THR A 8 -21.38 38.13 -104.45
CA THR A 8 -20.24 37.19 -104.55
C THR A 8 -19.20 37.33 -103.43
N GLN A 9 -19.20 38.46 -102.72
CA GLN A 9 -18.22 38.76 -101.67
C GLN A 9 -18.58 38.15 -100.31
N ASP A 10 -19.84 37.75 -100.11
CA ASP A 10 -20.32 37.21 -98.83
C ASP A 10 -20.15 35.67 -98.74
N ASP A 11 -20.42 34.91 -99.81
CA ASP A 11 -20.24 33.44 -99.79
C ASP A 11 -18.74 33.03 -99.77
N THR A 12 -17.87 33.85 -100.36
CA THR A 12 -16.41 33.70 -100.20
C THR A 12 -15.93 33.99 -98.76
N ASN A 13 -16.68 34.79 -98.01
CA ASN A 13 -16.43 35.02 -96.58
C ASN A 13 -16.99 33.85 -95.73
N ALA A 14 -18.20 33.39 -96.03
CA ALA A 14 -18.83 32.23 -95.37
C ALA A 14 -18.01 30.94 -95.52
N THR A 15 -17.45 30.68 -96.71
CA THR A 15 -16.55 29.52 -96.94
C THR A 15 -15.23 29.64 -96.17
N ARG A 16 -14.62 30.82 -96.10
CA ARG A 16 -13.43 31.09 -95.26
C ARG A 16 -13.72 30.85 -93.77
N LEU A 17 -14.85 31.33 -93.26
CA LEU A 17 -15.28 31.11 -91.87
C LEU A 17 -15.49 29.61 -91.57
N ARG A 18 -16.14 28.87 -92.48
CA ARG A 18 -16.30 27.40 -92.37
C ARG A 18 -14.94 26.68 -92.37
N GLN A 19 -13.98 27.10 -93.18
CA GLN A 19 -12.63 26.52 -93.22
C GLN A 19 -11.83 26.83 -91.95
N ALA A 20 -11.88 28.06 -91.45
CA ALA A 20 -11.26 28.46 -90.19
C ALA A 20 -11.85 27.69 -88.98
N ALA A 21 -13.18 27.51 -88.94
CA ALA A 21 -13.85 26.71 -87.92
C ALA A 21 -13.42 25.24 -87.95
N ARG A 22 -13.33 24.62 -89.14
CA ARG A 22 -12.81 23.25 -89.31
C ARG A 22 -11.36 23.12 -88.83
N LEU A 23 -10.50 24.10 -89.13
CA LEU A 23 -9.11 24.12 -88.65
C LEU A 23 -9.03 24.29 -87.13
N ARG A 24 -9.86 25.16 -86.53
CA ARG A 24 -9.95 25.34 -85.08
C ARG A 24 -10.39 24.05 -84.38
N MET A 25 -11.43 23.38 -84.88
CA MET A 25 -11.88 22.08 -84.33
C MET A 25 -10.85 20.96 -84.51
N ARG A 26 -10.08 20.95 -85.62
CA ARG A 26 -8.99 19.97 -85.80
C ARG A 26 -7.83 20.22 -84.83
N ARG A 27 -7.48 21.48 -84.56
CA ARG A 27 -6.46 21.84 -83.56
C ARG A 27 -6.91 21.51 -82.13
N LEU A 28 -8.17 21.79 -81.80
CA LEU A 28 -8.75 21.45 -80.49
C LEU A 28 -8.69 19.93 -80.25
N ARG A 29 -9.20 19.12 -81.19
CA ARG A 29 -9.16 17.65 -81.08
C ARG A 29 -7.75 17.05 -81.06
N ALA A 30 -6.77 17.72 -81.65
CA ALA A 30 -5.37 17.33 -81.53
C ALA A 30 -4.85 17.59 -80.11
N HIS A 31 -5.05 18.81 -79.59
CA HIS A 31 -4.67 19.17 -78.23
C HIS A 31 -5.35 18.27 -77.17
N GLU A 32 -6.66 18.03 -77.29
CA GLU A 32 -7.41 17.13 -76.41
C GLU A 32 -6.83 15.70 -76.42
N LYS A 33 -6.40 15.20 -77.59
CA LYS A 33 -5.79 13.88 -77.73
C LYS A 33 -4.38 13.82 -77.13
N ASP A 34 -3.55 14.83 -77.41
CA ASP A 34 -2.17 14.89 -76.92
C ASP A 34 -2.13 15.08 -75.39
N GLU A 35 -3.05 15.87 -74.85
CA GLU A 35 -3.27 16.01 -73.41
C GLU A 35 -3.78 14.71 -72.77
N SER A 36 -4.73 14.03 -73.40
CA SER A 36 -5.22 12.72 -72.94
C SER A 36 -4.09 11.69 -72.89
N ALA A 37 -3.26 11.60 -73.93
CA ALA A 37 -2.10 10.71 -73.98
C ALA A 37 -1.05 11.06 -72.90
N ARG A 38 -0.79 12.36 -72.67
CA ARG A 38 0.09 12.84 -71.59
C ARG A 38 -0.43 12.40 -70.22
N LEU A 39 -1.73 12.59 -69.95
CA LEU A 39 -2.35 12.22 -68.66
C LEU A 39 -2.35 10.70 -68.44
N GLN A 40 -2.57 9.90 -69.49
CA GLN A 40 -2.44 8.43 -69.43
C GLN A 40 -1.01 8.00 -69.09
N SER A 41 0.01 8.61 -69.72
CA SER A 41 1.42 8.34 -69.39
C SER A 41 1.73 8.67 -67.93
N THR A 42 1.28 9.82 -67.43
CA THR A 42 1.45 10.22 -66.03
C THR A 42 0.76 9.25 -65.07
N LEU A 43 -0.45 8.78 -65.38
CA LEU A 43 -1.15 7.76 -64.56
C LEU A 43 -0.36 6.46 -64.46
N VAL A 44 0.14 5.92 -65.58
CA VAL A 44 0.96 4.69 -65.60
C VAL A 44 2.24 4.87 -64.78
N GLN A 45 2.91 6.02 -64.89
CA GLN A 45 4.10 6.33 -64.10
C GLN A 45 3.81 6.43 -62.59
N LEU A 46 2.73 7.08 -62.19
CA LEU A 46 2.32 7.22 -60.78
C LEU A 46 1.89 5.87 -60.19
N GLN A 47 1.11 5.07 -60.92
CA GLN A 47 0.76 3.70 -60.52
C GLN A 47 2.02 2.83 -60.35
N SER A 48 2.98 2.92 -61.28
CA SER A 48 4.27 2.22 -61.20
C SER A 48 5.15 2.71 -60.06
N HIS A 49 5.01 3.96 -59.61
CA HIS A 49 5.70 4.49 -58.43
C HIS A 49 5.06 3.99 -57.14
N LEU A 50 3.72 4.08 -57.01
CA LEU A 50 2.96 3.56 -55.87
C LEU A 50 3.17 2.04 -55.67
N ALA A 51 3.18 1.25 -56.75
CA ALA A 51 3.45 -0.18 -56.68
C ALA A 51 4.84 -0.49 -56.08
N ARG A 52 5.87 0.28 -56.46
CA ARG A 52 7.23 0.15 -55.89
C ARG A 52 7.29 0.56 -54.42
N LEU A 53 6.63 1.66 -54.04
CA LEU A 53 6.54 2.08 -52.64
C LEU A 53 5.80 1.05 -51.77
N HIS A 54 4.70 0.47 -52.26
CA HIS A 54 3.97 -0.59 -51.56
C HIS A 54 4.79 -1.87 -51.40
N ALA A 55 5.56 -2.27 -52.42
CA ALA A 55 6.47 -3.42 -52.32
C ALA A 55 7.59 -3.19 -51.30
N ALA A 56 8.25 -2.04 -51.33
CA ALA A 56 9.31 -1.69 -50.38
C ALA A 56 8.78 -1.53 -48.93
N GLY A 57 7.56 -1.00 -48.79
CA GLY A 57 6.92 -0.80 -47.48
C GLY A 57 6.58 -2.11 -46.76
N ARG A 58 6.14 -3.15 -47.48
CA ARG A 58 5.75 -4.45 -46.89
C ARG A 58 6.91 -5.12 -46.16
N HIS A 59 8.03 -5.37 -46.83
CA HIS A 59 9.18 -6.06 -46.21
C HIS A 59 9.77 -5.30 -45.02
N ARG A 60 9.78 -3.96 -45.05
CA ARG A 60 10.22 -3.15 -43.90
C ARG A 60 9.24 -3.26 -42.73
N GLY A 61 7.94 -3.13 -43.00
CA GLY A 61 6.89 -3.24 -41.99
C GLY A 61 6.82 -4.63 -41.34
N GLU A 62 6.95 -5.70 -42.12
CA GLU A 62 6.98 -7.09 -41.64
C GLU A 62 8.17 -7.33 -40.69
N SER A 63 9.37 -6.87 -41.05
CA SER A 63 10.57 -7.01 -40.22
C SER A 63 10.48 -6.19 -38.92
N GLU A 64 9.95 -4.96 -38.99
CA GLU A 64 9.82 -4.08 -37.83
C GLU A 64 8.73 -4.58 -36.86
N GLN A 65 7.59 -5.05 -37.39
CA GLN A 65 6.54 -5.70 -36.60
C GLN A 65 7.03 -7.00 -35.94
N ALA A 66 7.83 -7.81 -36.63
CA ALA A 66 8.44 -9.01 -36.06
C ALA A 66 9.40 -8.69 -34.90
N ALA A 67 10.22 -7.65 -35.03
CA ALA A 67 11.10 -7.18 -33.95
C ALA A 67 10.30 -6.67 -32.73
N ILE A 68 9.26 -5.85 -32.95
CA ILE A 68 8.36 -5.36 -31.89
C ILE A 68 7.63 -6.53 -31.21
N ALA A 69 7.16 -7.52 -31.97
CA ALA A 69 6.50 -8.71 -31.44
C ALA A 69 7.47 -9.58 -30.62
N PHE A 70 8.73 -9.73 -31.05
CA PHE A 70 9.77 -10.43 -30.30
C PHE A 70 10.08 -9.75 -28.96
N ILE A 71 10.27 -8.42 -28.96
CA ILE A 71 10.50 -7.62 -27.74
C ILE A 71 9.32 -7.76 -26.78
N LYS A 72 8.08 -7.61 -27.27
CA LYS A 72 6.86 -7.80 -26.45
C LYS A 72 6.77 -9.22 -25.89
N ARG A 73 7.06 -10.26 -26.69
CA ARG A 73 7.05 -11.67 -26.24
C ARG A 73 8.13 -11.96 -25.21
N LYS A 74 9.30 -11.32 -25.30
CA LYS A 74 10.36 -11.40 -24.29
C LYS A 74 9.92 -10.75 -22.98
N ALA A 75 9.46 -9.50 -23.02
CA ALA A 75 8.99 -8.77 -21.84
C ALA A 75 7.82 -9.48 -21.13
N LEU A 76 6.86 -10.05 -21.89
CA LEU A 76 5.77 -10.86 -21.33
C LEU A 76 6.27 -12.15 -20.65
N ARG A 77 7.31 -12.81 -21.19
CA ARG A 77 7.93 -13.99 -20.55
C ARG A 77 8.64 -13.61 -19.25
N GLU A 78 9.36 -12.48 -19.24
CA GLU A 78 10.03 -11.95 -18.05
C GLU A 78 9.02 -11.53 -16.97
N GLN A 79 7.90 -10.90 -17.37
CA GLN A 79 6.78 -10.60 -16.49
C GLN A 79 6.13 -11.86 -15.92
N VAL A 80 5.84 -12.87 -16.74
CA VAL A 80 5.28 -14.15 -16.28
C VAL A 80 6.22 -14.87 -15.31
N ALA A 81 7.51 -14.95 -15.61
CA ALA A 81 8.50 -15.55 -14.71
C ALA A 81 8.59 -14.82 -13.35
N SER A 82 8.54 -13.48 -13.37
CA SER A 82 8.48 -12.66 -12.17
C SER A 82 7.21 -12.91 -11.34
N GLN A 83 6.06 -13.04 -11.99
CA GLN A 83 4.78 -13.34 -11.33
C GLN A 83 4.72 -14.76 -10.77
N VAL A 84 5.26 -15.78 -11.47
CA VAL A 84 5.38 -17.15 -10.94
C VAL A 84 6.24 -17.13 -9.66
N LYS A 85 7.42 -16.50 -9.70
CA LYS A 85 8.28 -16.37 -8.51
C LYS A 85 7.61 -15.62 -7.35
N LEU A 86 6.80 -14.61 -7.65
CA LEU A 86 6.02 -13.89 -6.64
C LEU A 86 4.95 -14.80 -5.99
N VAL A 87 4.24 -15.60 -6.78
CA VAL A 87 3.25 -16.57 -6.30
C VAL A 87 3.91 -17.68 -5.47
N GLU A 88 5.06 -18.19 -5.88
CA GLU A 88 5.86 -19.16 -5.12
C GLU A 88 6.27 -18.60 -3.75
N LEU A 89 6.84 -17.39 -3.72
CA LEU A 89 7.25 -16.70 -2.49
C LEU A 89 6.06 -16.43 -1.55
N LEU A 90 4.93 -15.96 -2.10
CA LEU A 90 3.72 -15.70 -1.30
C LEU A 90 3.07 -16.99 -0.80
N SER A 91 3.08 -18.07 -1.59
CA SER A 91 2.55 -19.37 -1.16
C SER A 91 3.38 -19.97 -0.03
N ALA A 92 4.72 -19.92 -0.13
CA ALA A 92 5.62 -20.37 0.92
C ALA A 92 5.49 -19.52 2.21
N TRP A 93 5.35 -18.20 2.08
CA TRP A 93 5.17 -17.28 3.20
C TRP A 93 3.80 -17.45 3.90
N VAL A 94 2.71 -17.60 3.15
CA VAL A 94 1.38 -17.88 3.74
C VAL A 94 1.37 -19.25 4.41
N ALA A 95 2.09 -20.24 3.88
CA ALA A 95 2.23 -21.55 4.52
C ALA A 95 3.00 -21.47 5.86
N SER A 96 4.08 -20.67 5.95
CA SER A 96 4.82 -20.50 7.22
C SER A 96 4.06 -19.67 8.27
N GLN A 97 3.06 -18.88 7.86
CA GLN A 97 2.14 -18.17 8.75
C GLN A 97 0.98 -19.04 9.29
N GLY A 98 0.87 -20.31 8.88
CA GLY A 98 -0.15 -21.23 9.41
C GLY A 98 0.09 -21.61 10.87
N PRO A 99 -0.93 -22.14 11.58
CA PRO A 99 -0.68 -22.99 12.74
C PRO A 99 0.04 -24.25 12.26
N ALA A 100 1.34 -24.33 12.52
CA ALA A 100 2.12 -25.54 12.29
C ALA A 100 1.41 -26.72 12.96
N THR A 101 1.37 -27.88 12.30
CA THR A 101 0.64 -29.07 12.77
C THR A 101 1.40 -29.79 13.89
N GLN A 102 1.91 -29.02 14.85
CA GLN A 102 2.67 -29.49 16.00
C GLN A 102 1.82 -30.45 16.84
N SER A 103 2.46 -31.54 17.28
CA SER A 103 1.78 -32.61 18.01
C SER A 103 1.18 -32.09 19.31
N ARG A 104 -0.01 -32.59 19.67
CA ARG A 104 -0.89 -32.10 20.76
C ARG A 104 -0.36 -32.26 22.20
N VAL A 105 0.95 -32.38 22.41
CA VAL A 105 1.52 -33.02 23.61
C VAL A 105 2.22 -32.03 24.57
N SER A 106 2.64 -30.84 24.12
CA SER A 106 3.53 -29.97 24.92
C SER A 106 3.11 -28.49 24.94
N SER A 107 2.97 -27.96 26.16
CA SER A 107 2.81 -26.55 26.58
C SER A 107 1.73 -25.67 25.92
N GLU A 108 0.80 -25.19 26.74
CA GLU A 108 -0.30 -24.29 26.34
C GLU A 108 0.19 -22.89 25.89
N CYS A 109 1.44 -22.54 26.24
CA CYS A 109 2.04 -21.23 26.00
C CYS A 109 2.43 -20.95 24.53
N SER A 110 2.43 -21.96 23.66
CA SER A 110 2.79 -21.85 22.23
C SER A 110 1.65 -21.34 21.33
N SER A 111 0.44 -21.18 21.85
CA SER A 111 -0.82 -21.32 21.10
C SER A 111 -1.30 -20.08 20.29
N SER A 112 -0.40 -19.26 19.74
CA SER A 112 -0.79 -18.17 18.80
C SER A 112 0.27 -17.82 17.75
N SER A 113 0.61 -18.78 16.87
CA SER A 113 1.43 -18.53 15.67
C SER A 113 0.86 -17.42 14.78
N TRP A 114 -0.46 -17.22 14.77
CA TRP A 114 -1.13 -16.14 14.02
C TRP A 114 -0.74 -14.71 14.46
N LEU A 115 -0.13 -14.55 15.65
CA LEU A 115 0.43 -13.27 16.11
C LEU A 115 1.89 -13.07 15.66
N HIS A 116 2.55 -14.12 15.18
CA HIS A 116 3.95 -14.08 14.75
C HIS A 116 4.05 -13.56 13.31
N ALA A 117 3.80 -12.26 13.16
CA ALA A 117 3.87 -11.58 11.87
C ALA A 117 5.31 -11.51 11.34
N THR A 118 5.54 -12.10 10.17
CA THR A 118 6.82 -12.02 9.43
C THR A 118 6.64 -11.22 8.13
N LEU A 119 7.70 -10.55 7.64
CA LEU A 119 7.68 -9.80 6.39
C LEU A 119 8.83 -10.20 5.45
N PRO A 120 8.53 -10.61 4.19
CA PRO A 120 9.56 -10.95 3.23
C PRO A 120 10.33 -9.73 2.70
N ALA A 121 11.55 -9.96 2.20
CA ALA A 121 12.39 -8.91 1.60
C ALA A 121 11.92 -8.51 0.19
N HIS A 122 11.26 -9.41 -0.53
CA HIS A 122 10.89 -9.18 -1.93
C HIS A 122 9.81 -8.08 -2.04
N PRO A 123 10.06 -6.93 -2.70
CA PRO A 123 9.20 -5.74 -2.59
C PRO A 123 7.71 -5.96 -2.89
N ALA A 124 7.39 -6.74 -3.92
CA ALA A 124 6.00 -7.05 -4.26
C ALA A 124 5.35 -8.01 -3.24
N ALA A 125 6.09 -8.99 -2.72
CA ALA A 125 5.57 -9.89 -1.69
C ALA A 125 5.36 -9.15 -0.36
N ARG A 126 6.23 -8.18 -0.07
CA ARG A 126 6.16 -7.30 1.09
C ARG A 126 4.94 -6.37 1.04
N HIS A 127 4.58 -5.88 -0.15
CA HIS A 127 3.36 -5.08 -0.36
C HIS A 127 2.08 -5.87 -0.04
N GLU A 128 1.95 -7.08 -0.60
CA GLU A 128 0.86 -7.99 -0.27
C GLU A 128 0.88 -8.38 1.22
N GLY A 129 2.08 -8.56 1.79
CA GLY A 129 2.26 -8.82 3.22
C GLY A 129 1.72 -7.70 4.11
N PHE A 130 1.98 -6.43 3.79
CA PHE A 130 1.39 -5.29 4.49
C PHE A 130 -0.15 -5.30 4.44
N GLU A 131 -0.73 -5.62 3.28
CA GLU A 131 -2.18 -5.70 3.11
C GLU A 131 -2.79 -6.88 3.90
N TRP A 132 -2.22 -8.07 3.75
CA TRP A 132 -2.71 -9.29 4.38
C TRP A 132 -2.63 -9.25 5.90
N LEU A 133 -1.48 -8.84 6.46
CA LEU A 133 -1.30 -8.68 7.90
C LEU A 133 -2.30 -7.65 8.48
N SER A 134 -2.48 -6.52 7.79
CA SER A 134 -3.44 -5.50 8.21
C SER A 134 -4.89 -5.98 8.15
N LYS A 135 -5.29 -6.68 7.08
CA LYS A 135 -6.63 -7.28 6.96
C LYS A 135 -6.86 -8.36 8.02
N ARG A 136 -5.84 -9.16 8.35
CA ARG A 136 -5.88 -10.17 9.42
C ARG A 136 -6.21 -9.53 10.77
N VAL A 137 -5.52 -8.44 11.14
CA VAL A 137 -5.81 -7.71 12.39
C VAL A 137 -7.16 -6.97 12.33
N TYR A 138 -7.56 -6.41 11.19
CA TYR A 138 -8.87 -5.75 11.04
C TYR A 138 -10.03 -6.74 11.25
N HIS A 139 -10.00 -7.90 10.59
CA HIS A 139 -11.05 -8.91 10.77
C HIS A 139 -11.03 -9.53 12.18
N ALA A 140 -9.87 -9.60 12.84
CA ALA A 140 -9.79 -9.97 14.25
C ALA A 140 -10.48 -8.93 15.15
N ALA A 141 -10.17 -7.65 14.97
CA ALA A 141 -10.75 -6.53 15.73
C ALA A 141 -12.28 -6.43 15.57
N ILE A 142 -12.77 -6.50 14.33
CA ILE A 142 -14.22 -6.48 14.04
C ILE A 142 -14.93 -7.66 14.70
N ARG A 143 -14.37 -8.87 14.61
CA ARG A 143 -14.91 -10.05 15.32
C ARG A 143 -14.93 -9.83 16.82
N MET A 144 -13.85 -9.34 17.42
CA MET A 144 -13.76 -9.11 18.88
C MET A 144 -14.86 -8.17 19.37
N CYS A 145 -15.05 -7.02 18.72
CA CYS A 145 -16.12 -6.08 19.07
C CYS A 145 -17.53 -6.68 18.89
N GLN A 146 -17.77 -7.44 17.80
CA GLN A 146 -19.04 -8.16 17.61
C GLN A 146 -19.27 -9.24 18.69
N THR A 147 -18.21 -9.96 19.08
CA THR A 147 -18.27 -10.99 20.12
C THR A 147 -18.24 -10.46 21.55
N SER A 148 -18.15 -9.13 21.77
CA SER A 148 -18.15 -8.53 23.11
C SER A 148 -19.44 -8.77 23.90
N LEU A 149 -20.50 -9.26 23.23
CA LEU A 149 -21.74 -9.76 23.82
C LEU A 149 -21.62 -11.21 24.37
N SER A 150 -20.48 -11.87 24.20
CA SER A 150 -20.23 -13.27 24.61
C SER A 150 -19.04 -13.36 25.55
N ALA A 151 -19.20 -14.09 26.66
CA ALA A 151 -18.32 -13.98 27.83
C ALA A 151 -16.88 -14.52 27.64
N ARG A 152 -16.58 -15.24 26.55
CA ARG A 152 -15.39 -16.12 26.39
C ARG A 152 -14.37 -15.69 25.32
N SER A 153 -14.28 -14.39 24.97
CA SER A 153 -13.17 -13.90 24.12
C SER A 153 -11.83 -13.96 24.88
N PRO A 154 -10.74 -14.46 24.27
CA PRO A 154 -9.40 -14.44 24.88
C PRO A 154 -8.74 -13.06 24.87
N LEU A 155 -9.32 -12.10 24.14
CA LEU A 155 -8.99 -10.67 24.24
C LEU A 155 -10.16 -9.97 24.93
N HIS A 156 -9.94 -9.49 26.15
CA HIS A 156 -11.01 -9.09 27.05
C HIS A 156 -11.41 -7.62 26.86
N VAL A 157 -12.18 -7.35 25.80
CA VAL A 157 -12.83 -6.05 25.57
C VAL A 157 -13.55 -5.59 26.85
N VAL A 158 -13.33 -4.33 27.23
CA VAL A 158 -13.92 -3.66 28.41
C VAL A 158 -15.44 -3.89 28.46
N LYS A 159 -15.89 -4.67 29.46
CA LYS A 159 -17.31 -5.08 29.60
C LYS A 159 -18.17 -4.09 30.38
N ARG A 160 -17.56 -3.16 31.10
CA ARG A 160 -18.25 -2.15 31.93
C ARG A 160 -17.89 -0.76 31.45
N VAL A 161 -18.86 0.15 31.43
CA VAL A 161 -18.62 1.57 31.10
C VAL A 161 -17.63 2.22 32.10
N ASP A 162 -17.61 1.71 33.32
CA ASP A 162 -16.79 2.17 34.46
C ASP A 162 -15.29 1.82 34.30
N GLU A 163 -14.95 0.76 33.56
CA GLU A 163 -13.58 0.21 33.44
C GLU A 163 -12.82 0.84 32.27
N ALA A 164 -12.61 2.17 32.31
CA ALA A 164 -12.06 2.94 31.20
C ALA A 164 -10.65 2.51 30.70
N HIS A 165 -9.86 1.83 31.54
CA HIS A 165 -8.55 1.26 31.21
C HIS A 165 -8.41 -0.10 31.90
N SER A 166 -7.87 -1.09 31.19
CA SER A 166 -7.43 -2.36 31.75
C SER A 166 -6.05 -2.76 31.22
N PHE A 167 -5.30 -3.47 32.04
CA PHE A 167 -3.95 -3.95 31.72
C PHE A 167 -3.73 -5.31 32.38
N ASN A 168 -3.49 -6.34 31.56
CA ASN A 168 -3.19 -7.70 31.98
C ASN A 168 -1.76 -8.06 31.59
N VAL A 169 -1.08 -8.84 32.43
CA VAL A 169 0.17 -9.51 32.07
C VAL A 169 -0.09 -11.00 32.01
N HIS A 170 0.23 -11.58 30.86
CA HIS A 170 0.09 -13.02 30.59
C HIS A 170 1.41 -13.68 30.93
N THR A 171 1.38 -14.76 31.70
CA THR A 171 2.57 -15.54 32.11
C THR A 171 2.59 -16.91 31.46
N CYS A 172 3.79 -17.44 31.21
CA CYS A 172 4.04 -18.78 30.71
C CYS A 172 4.95 -19.55 31.67
N GLU A 173 4.77 -20.87 31.77
CA GLU A 173 5.83 -21.73 32.29
C GLU A 173 6.78 -22.09 31.15
N MET A 174 8.09 -22.04 31.43
CA MET A 174 9.17 -22.37 30.51
C MET A 174 9.87 -23.62 31.05
N ASP A 175 10.12 -24.63 30.20
CA ASP A 175 10.52 -25.98 30.65
C ASP A 175 11.78 -26.00 31.54
N ASP A 176 12.83 -25.25 31.17
CA ASP A 176 14.09 -25.16 31.93
C ASP A 176 14.17 -23.95 32.89
N ASP A 177 13.34 -22.93 32.67
CA ASP A 177 13.49 -21.59 33.26
C ASP A 177 12.42 -21.27 34.32
N GLY A 178 11.25 -21.93 34.26
CA GLY A 178 10.07 -21.61 35.06
C GLY A 178 9.39 -20.28 34.67
N THR A 179 8.40 -19.86 35.46
CA THR A 179 7.45 -18.78 35.12
C THR A 179 8.11 -17.54 34.51
N SER A 180 7.69 -17.16 33.31
CA SER A 180 8.11 -15.95 32.59
C SER A 180 6.89 -15.15 32.11
N ILE A 181 7.11 -14.02 31.44
CA ILE A 181 6.06 -13.19 30.85
C ILE A 181 5.85 -13.62 29.40
N ALA A 182 4.66 -14.14 29.09
CA ALA A 182 4.22 -14.52 27.74
C ALA A 182 3.79 -13.32 26.89
N GLY A 183 3.34 -12.25 27.53
CA GLY A 183 2.96 -11.00 26.89
C GLY A 183 2.23 -10.03 27.82
N THR A 184 1.85 -8.87 27.30
CA THR A 184 1.03 -7.86 27.97
C THR A 184 -0.14 -7.45 27.05
N GLU A 185 -1.29 -7.24 27.66
CA GLU A 185 -2.55 -6.91 26.99
C GLU A 185 -3.11 -5.65 27.64
N SER A 186 -3.49 -4.65 26.85
CA SER A 186 -4.11 -3.43 27.37
C SER A 186 -5.29 -3.01 26.53
N HIS A 187 -6.38 -2.62 27.20
CA HIS A 187 -7.58 -2.08 26.56
C HIS A 187 -7.91 -0.72 27.16
N VAL A 188 -8.39 0.20 26.33
CA VAL A 188 -8.88 1.52 26.76
C VAL A 188 -10.18 1.83 26.05
N GLN A 189 -11.15 2.37 26.79
CA GLN A 189 -12.35 2.96 26.24
C GLN A 189 -12.40 4.45 26.61
N SER A 190 -12.79 5.30 25.66
CA SER A 190 -12.94 6.74 25.87
C SER A 190 -14.04 7.32 24.99
N ILE A 191 -14.68 8.37 25.47
CA ILE A 191 -15.76 9.07 24.76
C ILE A 191 -15.25 10.47 24.39
N PHE A 192 -15.50 10.88 23.15
CA PHE A 192 -15.16 12.20 22.63
C PHE A 192 -16.40 12.86 22.04
N PHE A 193 -16.65 14.11 22.44
CA PHE A 193 -17.76 14.93 21.96
C PHE A 193 -17.40 15.60 20.62
N ALA A 194 -17.10 14.78 19.61
CA ALA A 194 -16.81 15.19 18.25
C ALA A 194 -17.21 14.09 17.25
N HIS A 195 -17.36 14.46 15.97
CA HIS A 195 -17.63 13.53 14.88
C HIS A 195 -16.48 12.53 14.65
N PHE A 196 -16.79 11.24 14.45
CA PHE A 196 -15.81 10.15 14.46
C PHE A 196 -14.65 10.32 13.47
N LYS A 197 -14.89 10.92 12.30
CA LYS A 197 -13.83 11.20 11.32
C LYS A 197 -12.85 12.30 11.76
N LEU A 198 -13.23 13.21 12.65
CA LEU A 198 -12.30 14.18 13.25
C LEU A 198 -11.43 13.50 14.31
N VAL A 199 -12.06 12.68 15.18
CA VAL A 199 -11.35 11.88 16.19
C VAL A 199 -10.34 10.94 15.51
N ALA A 200 -10.74 10.26 14.43
CA ALA A 200 -9.86 9.37 13.66
C ALA A 200 -8.66 10.12 13.04
N ARG A 201 -8.85 11.35 12.53
CA ARG A 201 -7.76 12.20 12.02
C ARG A 201 -6.78 12.59 13.14
N ALA A 202 -7.28 12.96 14.32
CA ALA A 202 -6.43 13.27 15.47
C ALA A 202 -5.62 12.04 15.94
N VAL A 203 -6.26 10.86 16.03
CA VAL A 203 -5.60 9.59 16.38
C VAL A 203 -4.55 9.20 15.33
N TRP A 204 -4.86 9.28 14.02
CA TRP A 204 -3.90 8.96 12.95
C TRP A 204 -2.70 9.93 12.94
N LYS A 205 -2.95 11.24 13.12
CA LYS A 205 -1.90 12.26 13.31
C LYS A 205 -1.02 11.93 14.51
N LEU A 206 -1.60 11.49 15.63
CA LEU A 206 -0.86 11.09 16.83
C LEU A 206 -0.04 9.81 16.64
N TYR A 207 -0.50 8.82 15.86
CA TYR A 207 0.36 7.69 15.48
C TYR A 207 1.57 8.13 14.62
N GLY A 208 1.39 9.11 13.75
CA GLY A 208 2.51 9.75 13.04
C GLY A 208 3.47 10.45 14.01
N LEU A 209 2.96 11.32 14.89
CA LEU A 209 3.79 12.10 15.82
C LEU A 209 4.50 11.25 16.87
N THR A 210 3.84 10.25 17.46
CA THR A 210 4.45 9.29 18.42
C THR A 210 5.42 8.30 17.75
N SER A 211 5.48 8.26 16.41
CA SER A 211 6.59 7.61 15.73
C SER A 211 7.86 8.47 15.77
N ASN A 212 7.74 9.80 15.79
CA ASN A 212 8.90 10.70 15.65
C ASN A 212 9.78 10.76 16.91
N SER A 213 9.29 10.34 18.07
CA SER A 213 10.11 10.09 19.28
C SER A 213 10.85 8.75 19.27
N VAL A 214 10.64 7.93 18.24
CA VAL A 214 11.14 6.55 18.10
C VAL A 214 11.99 6.37 16.82
N VAL A 215 11.84 7.26 15.83
CA VAL A 215 12.40 7.12 14.47
C VAL A 215 13.89 7.43 14.39
N SER A 216 14.66 6.45 13.91
CA SER A 216 15.95 6.66 13.24
C SER A 216 15.80 6.66 11.70
N SER A 217 14.73 6.05 11.17
CA SER A 217 14.44 5.92 9.73
C SER A 217 12.94 5.72 9.49
N LEU A 218 12.31 6.55 8.66
CA LEU A 218 10.91 6.40 8.24
C LEU A 218 10.82 6.01 6.75
N GLU A 219 10.15 4.89 6.45
CA GLU A 219 9.90 4.40 5.08
C GLU A 219 8.41 4.44 4.73
N VAL A 220 7.96 5.54 4.12
CA VAL A 220 6.55 5.68 3.71
C VAL A 220 6.32 5.00 2.36
N TRP A 221 5.89 3.74 2.39
CA TRP A 221 5.49 2.98 1.19
C TRP A 221 4.15 3.48 0.62
N THR A 222 4.20 4.32 -0.42
CA THR A 222 3.00 4.87 -1.05
C THR A 222 2.43 3.91 -2.11
N GLY A 223 1.23 3.37 -1.89
CA GLY A 223 0.63 2.27 -2.66
C GLY A 223 0.07 2.63 -4.04
N ARG A 224 0.81 3.36 -4.88
CA ARG A 224 0.51 3.50 -6.32
C ARG A 224 1.72 3.03 -7.13
N CYS A 225 1.46 2.33 -8.24
CA CYS A 225 2.52 1.79 -9.10
C CYS A 225 3.41 2.91 -9.66
N GLY A 226 4.61 3.04 -9.09
CA GLY A 226 5.57 4.10 -9.37
C GLY A 226 6.48 4.28 -8.16
N ASN A 227 7.76 3.97 -8.29
CA ASN A 227 8.70 3.85 -7.17
C ASN A 227 9.06 5.20 -6.53
N ILE A 228 8.19 5.76 -5.69
CA ILE A 228 8.52 6.89 -4.81
C ILE A 228 9.08 6.34 -3.50
N PHE A 229 10.35 5.95 -3.52
CA PHE A 229 11.14 5.70 -2.31
C PHE A 229 11.42 7.04 -1.62
N LEU A 230 10.52 7.49 -0.74
CA LEU A 230 10.82 8.58 0.18
C LEU A 230 11.75 8.08 1.30
N PHE A 231 13.05 7.99 0.99
CA PHE A 231 14.09 7.91 2.01
C PHE A 231 14.10 9.23 2.80
N TRP A 232 13.47 9.23 3.98
CA TRP A 232 13.42 10.40 4.86
C TRP A 232 14.74 10.64 5.61
N GLN A 233 15.82 10.86 4.86
CA GLN A 233 17.08 11.33 5.42
C GLN A 233 17.11 12.87 5.46
N GLN A 234 16.64 13.42 6.59
CA GLN A 234 17.14 14.67 7.17
C GLN A 234 17.12 15.94 6.27
N LYS A 235 15.92 16.51 5.97
CA LYS A 235 15.67 17.98 5.96
C LYS A 235 14.21 18.42 5.68
N GLY A 236 13.55 18.91 6.74
CA GLY A 236 13.05 20.29 6.76
C GLY A 236 11.71 20.67 6.13
N LEU A 237 11.16 19.98 5.11
CA LEU A 237 9.87 20.37 4.50
C LEU A 237 8.90 19.18 4.32
N LEU A 238 7.65 19.38 4.75
CA LEU A 238 6.53 18.45 4.57
C LEU A 238 5.52 19.01 3.56
N PRO A 239 5.18 18.29 2.49
CA PRO A 239 3.90 18.42 1.81
C PRO A 239 2.76 17.94 2.72
N PRO A 240 1.54 18.48 2.61
CA PRO A 240 0.41 18.08 3.46
C PRO A 240 -0.10 16.68 3.13
N LEU A 241 -0.28 15.87 4.17
CA LEU A 241 -1.01 14.58 4.26
C LEU A 241 -1.37 13.89 2.92
N VAL A 242 -0.43 13.09 2.39
CA VAL A 242 -0.84 11.99 1.50
C VAL A 242 -1.49 10.90 2.38
N PHE A 243 -2.82 10.79 2.32
CA PHE A 243 -3.58 9.70 2.94
C PHE A 243 -3.33 8.37 2.21
N VAL A 244 -2.13 7.82 2.36
CA VAL A 244 -1.89 6.39 2.10
C VAL A 244 -2.39 5.63 3.30
N GLY A 245 -3.46 4.85 3.11
CA GLY A 245 -4.12 4.15 4.22
C GLY A 245 -3.23 3.14 4.95
N THR A 246 -2.06 2.77 4.43
CA THR A 246 -1.07 1.90 5.10
C THR A 246 0.25 2.65 5.29
N THR A 247 0.93 2.47 6.42
CA THR A 247 2.26 3.04 6.66
C THR A 247 3.13 2.06 7.45
N HIS A 248 4.37 1.87 7.02
CA HIS A 248 5.38 1.08 7.72
C HIS A 248 6.30 2.00 8.52
N PHE A 249 6.62 1.61 9.76
CA PHE A 249 7.48 2.37 10.66
C PHE A 249 8.58 1.49 11.21
N SER A 250 9.75 2.10 11.44
CA SER A 250 10.83 1.51 12.23
C SER A 250 11.40 2.49 13.22
N GLY A 251 11.85 1.96 14.36
CA GLY A 251 12.69 2.70 15.28
C GLY A 251 13.07 1.91 16.52
N LYS A 252 13.53 2.63 17.54
CA LYS A 252 13.79 2.09 18.88
C LYS A 252 13.07 2.96 19.91
N TYR A 253 12.41 2.35 20.89
CA TYR A 253 11.80 3.08 22.00
C TYR A 253 12.90 3.82 22.78
N HIS A 254 12.81 5.15 22.84
CA HIS A 254 13.85 6.01 23.40
C HIS A 254 14.30 5.59 24.81
N ASP A 255 13.35 5.28 25.70
CA ASP A 255 13.63 4.99 27.11
C ASP A 255 14.20 3.59 27.36
N THR A 256 14.05 2.66 26.41
CA THR A 256 14.25 1.22 26.64
C THR A 256 15.19 0.55 25.63
N GLY A 257 15.54 1.24 24.54
CA GLY A 257 16.31 0.70 23.43
C GLY A 257 15.57 -0.34 22.57
N VAL A 258 14.38 -0.80 22.98
CA VAL A 258 13.67 -1.91 22.33
C VAL A 258 13.29 -1.53 20.90
N THR A 259 13.62 -2.39 19.94
CA THR A 259 13.30 -2.19 18.54
C THR A 259 11.82 -2.41 18.26
N LEU A 260 11.30 -1.61 17.34
CA LEU A 260 9.92 -1.67 16.85
C LEU A 260 9.96 -1.57 15.32
N ARG A 261 9.45 -2.58 14.61
CA ARG A 261 8.91 -2.38 13.26
C ARG A 261 7.41 -2.67 13.26
N ARG A 262 6.61 -1.71 12.78
CA ARG A 262 5.15 -1.80 12.80
C ARG A 262 4.51 -1.41 11.47
N ILE A 263 3.45 -2.12 11.13
CA ILE A 263 2.54 -1.78 10.03
C ILE A 263 1.31 -1.15 10.67
N LEU A 264 1.00 0.09 10.32
CA LEU A 264 -0.29 0.70 10.61
C LEU A 264 -1.16 0.71 9.35
N ARG A 265 -2.46 0.41 9.48
CA ARG A 265 -3.42 0.61 8.38
C ARG A 265 -4.75 1.16 8.89
N LEU A 266 -5.32 2.11 8.15
CA LEU A 266 -6.61 2.73 8.40
C LEU A 266 -7.66 2.18 7.42
N PHE A 267 -8.80 1.77 7.96
CA PHE A 267 -9.99 1.34 7.24
C PHE A 267 -11.14 2.29 7.61
N GLU A 268 -11.84 2.85 6.62
CA GLU A 268 -13.05 3.65 6.85
C GLU A 268 -14.28 2.87 6.39
N ASP A 269 -15.25 2.71 7.29
CA ASP A 269 -16.59 2.23 6.97
C ASP A 269 -17.60 3.41 7.12
N ALA A 270 -18.90 3.13 7.05
CA ALA A 270 -19.94 4.15 7.12
C ALA A 270 -20.13 4.78 8.52
N ASP A 271 -19.95 3.97 9.57
CA ASP A 271 -20.24 4.30 10.98
C ASP A 271 -19.01 4.27 11.89
N ARG A 272 -17.86 3.83 11.39
CA ARG A 272 -16.62 3.65 12.14
C ARG A 272 -15.39 3.91 11.28
N VAL A 273 -14.28 4.22 11.95
CA VAL A 273 -12.93 4.12 11.37
C VAL A 273 -12.11 3.18 12.25
N VAL A 274 -11.37 2.27 11.63
CA VAL A 274 -10.52 1.29 12.32
C VAL A 274 -9.07 1.49 11.90
N ILE A 275 -8.22 1.83 12.87
CA ILE A 275 -6.76 1.85 12.71
C ILE A 275 -6.22 0.55 13.31
N VAL A 276 -5.57 -0.28 12.51
CA VAL A 276 -4.90 -1.50 12.99
C VAL A 276 -3.40 -1.29 13.10
N MET A 277 -2.76 -2.06 13.98
CA MET A 277 -1.33 -2.14 14.18
C MET A 277 -0.88 -3.60 14.17
N THR A 278 0.05 -3.95 13.29
CA THR A 278 0.81 -5.20 13.38
C THR A 278 2.23 -4.88 13.83
N LEU A 279 2.70 -5.53 14.90
CA LEU A 279 4.07 -5.44 15.39
C LEU A 279 4.86 -6.62 14.80
N VAL A 280 5.78 -6.33 13.88
CA VAL A 280 6.44 -7.34 13.05
C VAL A 280 7.58 -7.99 13.84
N ALA A 281 7.54 -9.31 13.97
CA ALA A 281 8.57 -10.10 14.64
C ALA A 281 9.82 -10.22 13.77
N GLU A 282 9.68 -10.88 12.62
CA GLU A 282 10.76 -11.15 11.67
C GLU A 282 10.54 -10.34 10.39
N ASP A 283 11.62 -9.78 9.85
CA ASP A 283 11.56 -8.89 8.70
C ASP A 283 12.87 -9.05 7.92
N ASP A 284 12.83 -9.65 6.73
CA ASP A 284 14.04 -9.98 5.97
C ASP A 284 14.84 -8.73 5.53
N CYS A 285 14.16 -7.58 5.37
CA CYS A 285 14.84 -6.30 5.11
C CYS A 285 15.56 -5.75 6.36
N PHE A 286 15.30 -6.37 7.51
CA PHE A 286 15.57 -5.86 8.85
C PHE A 286 15.76 -6.99 9.86
N PRO A 287 16.77 -7.85 9.66
CA PRO A 287 17.13 -8.86 10.63
C PRO A 287 17.37 -8.23 12.00
N LEU A 288 17.12 -9.01 13.05
CA LEU A 288 17.38 -8.57 14.41
C LEU A 288 18.90 -8.59 14.64
N ALA A 289 19.46 -7.49 15.16
CA ALA A 289 20.88 -7.44 15.53
C ALA A 289 21.11 -8.20 16.85
N PRO A 290 22.32 -8.73 17.13
CA PRO A 290 22.57 -9.54 18.32
C PRO A 290 22.14 -8.91 19.66
N GLU A 291 22.43 -7.63 19.83
CA GLU A 291 22.07 -6.85 21.03
C GLU A 291 20.65 -6.25 20.98
N ASP A 292 19.90 -6.47 19.91
CA ASP A 292 18.56 -5.90 19.74
C ASP A 292 17.46 -6.83 20.26
N ILE A 293 16.67 -6.28 21.17
CA ILE A 293 15.38 -6.83 21.62
C ILE A 293 14.24 -6.19 20.79
N ARG A 294 13.16 -6.92 20.48
CA ARG A 294 12.08 -6.48 19.56
C ARG A 294 10.67 -6.76 20.08
N THR A 295 9.77 -5.76 20.04
CA THR A 295 8.34 -5.99 20.30
C THR A 295 7.61 -6.62 19.11
N ARG A 296 6.64 -7.50 19.40
CA ARG A 296 5.82 -8.22 18.40
C ARG A 296 4.40 -8.46 18.93
N GLY A 297 3.46 -8.80 18.05
CA GLY A 297 2.03 -8.90 18.37
C GLY A 297 1.16 -7.97 17.51
N CYS A 298 0.03 -7.48 18.04
CA CYS A 298 -0.89 -6.63 17.29
C CYS A 298 -1.75 -5.71 18.18
N GLY A 299 -2.39 -4.73 17.58
CA GLY A 299 -3.41 -3.91 18.23
C GLY A 299 -4.34 -3.24 17.24
N TRP A 300 -5.35 -2.54 17.76
CA TRP A 300 -6.32 -1.80 16.97
C TRP A 300 -6.94 -0.64 17.76
N THR A 301 -7.47 0.33 17.04
CA THR A 301 -8.24 1.47 17.55
C THR A 301 -9.46 1.66 16.68
N ILE A 302 -10.64 1.54 17.27
CA ILE A 302 -11.93 1.68 16.61
C ILE A 302 -12.58 2.97 17.12
N MET A 303 -12.78 3.93 16.22
CA MET A 303 -13.54 5.16 16.42
C MET A 303 -14.95 4.93 15.87
N GLU A 304 -15.94 4.72 16.72
CA GLU A 304 -17.32 4.34 16.36
C GLU A 304 -18.30 5.50 16.65
N ARG A 305 -19.16 5.82 15.67
CA ARG A 305 -20.18 6.88 15.74
C ARG A 305 -21.34 6.43 16.63
N VAL A 306 -21.55 7.12 17.74
CA VAL A 306 -22.78 6.99 18.57
C VAL A 306 -23.82 8.00 18.11
N THR A 307 -23.38 9.25 17.88
CA THR A 307 -24.15 10.31 17.20
C THR A 307 -23.19 11.11 16.32
N ASP A 308 -23.69 12.07 15.55
CA ASP A 308 -22.82 12.96 14.75
C ASP A 308 -21.86 13.82 15.60
N SER A 309 -22.14 13.98 16.89
CA SER A 309 -21.32 14.72 17.86
C SER A 309 -20.72 13.85 18.98
N ILE A 310 -20.91 12.53 18.97
CA ILE A 310 -20.40 11.61 20.01
C ILE A 310 -19.75 10.39 19.36
N THR A 311 -18.46 10.22 19.67
CA THR A 311 -17.64 9.07 19.24
C THR A 311 -17.19 8.27 20.45
N VAL A 312 -17.38 6.96 20.40
CA VAL A 312 -16.70 6.01 21.31
C VAL A 312 -15.42 5.56 20.63
N VAL A 313 -14.30 5.67 21.34
CA VAL A 313 -13.01 5.13 20.94
C VAL A 313 -12.70 3.94 21.81
N ARG A 314 -12.47 2.79 21.19
CA ARG A 314 -11.93 1.60 21.85
C ARG A 314 -10.56 1.30 21.28
N HIS A 315 -9.59 1.10 22.15
CA HIS A 315 -8.23 0.75 21.81
C HIS A 315 -7.85 -0.57 22.48
N SER A 316 -7.08 -1.40 21.79
CA SER A 316 -6.59 -2.69 22.29
C SER A 316 -5.20 -2.97 21.73
N VAL A 317 -4.25 -3.39 22.57
CA VAL A 317 -2.92 -3.86 22.15
C VAL A 317 -2.58 -5.13 22.92
N LEU A 318 -2.14 -6.14 22.18
CA LEU A 318 -1.49 -7.35 22.67
C LEU A 318 -0.03 -7.35 22.20
N SER A 319 0.87 -7.11 23.14
CA SER A 319 2.32 -7.23 22.95
C SER A 319 2.76 -8.61 23.45
N MET A 320 3.17 -9.49 22.55
CA MET A 320 3.75 -10.78 22.93
C MET A 320 5.13 -10.57 23.56
N ALA A 321 5.61 -11.56 24.32
CA ALA A 321 6.98 -11.58 24.85
C ALA A 321 7.99 -11.21 23.74
N PRO A 322 8.86 -10.21 23.96
CA PRO A 322 9.74 -9.69 22.92
C PRO A 322 10.78 -10.73 22.49
N LEU A 323 11.39 -10.51 21.33
CA LEU A 323 12.39 -11.41 20.75
C LEU A 323 13.80 -10.82 20.87
N THR A 324 14.79 -11.69 21.00
CA THR A 324 16.23 -11.45 20.75
C THR A 324 16.70 -12.36 19.60
N THR A 325 17.96 -12.30 19.18
CA THR A 325 18.51 -13.27 18.19
C THR A 325 18.54 -14.71 18.69
N HIS A 326 18.25 -14.96 19.97
CA HIS A 326 18.22 -16.29 20.57
C HIS A 326 16.80 -16.86 20.75
N GLY A 327 15.76 -16.11 20.36
CA GLY A 327 14.36 -16.52 20.48
C GLY A 327 13.54 -15.53 21.31
N VAL A 328 12.75 -16.03 22.25
CA VAL A 328 12.02 -15.18 23.22
C VAL A 328 13.00 -14.65 24.26
N ALA A 329 12.91 -13.36 24.58
CA ALA A 329 13.78 -12.71 25.55
C ALA A 329 13.63 -13.30 26.97
N ALA A 330 14.74 -13.37 27.69
CA ALA A 330 14.79 -13.84 29.07
C ALA A 330 14.03 -12.90 30.02
N LEU A 331 13.59 -13.42 31.17
CA LEU A 331 12.79 -12.63 32.13
C LEU A 331 13.50 -11.36 32.60
N ASP A 332 14.83 -11.37 32.73
CA ASP A 332 15.63 -10.20 33.11
C ASP A 332 15.90 -9.23 31.94
N GLU A 333 15.80 -9.68 30.68
CA GLU A 333 15.77 -8.81 29.50
C GLU A 333 14.44 -8.08 29.38
N ILE A 334 13.33 -8.79 29.59
CA ILE A 334 11.99 -8.20 29.72
C ILE A 334 11.97 -7.20 30.89
N GLY A 335 12.59 -7.57 32.03
CA GLY A 335 12.78 -6.67 33.17
C GLY A 335 13.51 -5.38 32.80
N ARG A 336 14.65 -5.47 32.09
CA ARG A 336 15.41 -4.30 31.60
C ARG A 336 14.57 -3.39 30.71
N ALA A 337 13.72 -3.95 29.85
CA ALA A 337 12.80 -3.17 29.01
C ALA A 337 11.73 -2.38 29.81
N TYR A 338 11.49 -2.73 31.08
CA TYR A 338 10.66 -1.98 32.03
C TYR A 338 11.51 -1.35 33.17
N GLY A 339 12.78 -1.05 32.91
CA GLY A 339 13.68 -0.36 33.83
C GLY A 339 14.09 -1.15 35.08
N GLN A 340 13.80 -2.45 35.13
CA GLN A 340 14.17 -3.30 36.26
C GLN A 340 15.61 -3.82 36.10
N GLY A 341 16.42 -3.73 37.17
CA GLY A 341 17.72 -4.39 37.25
C GLY A 341 17.59 -5.91 37.41
N ARG A 342 18.72 -6.64 37.35
CA ARG A 342 18.74 -8.12 37.50
C ARG A 342 18.49 -8.63 38.93
N ALA A 343 18.36 -7.75 39.92
CA ALA A 343 18.20 -8.13 41.33
C ALA A 343 16.77 -8.63 41.63
N GLY A 344 16.65 -9.79 42.29
CA GLY A 344 15.37 -10.39 42.60
C GLY A 344 14.75 -11.18 41.46
N VAL A 345 15.49 -11.48 40.38
CA VAL A 345 15.04 -12.33 39.24
C VAL A 345 14.86 -13.78 39.71
N GLU A 346 15.71 -14.24 40.62
CA GLU A 346 15.61 -15.51 41.32
C GLU A 346 14.27 -15.69 42.05
N HIS A 347 13.65 -14.59 42.48
CA HIS A 347 12.30 -14.54 43.02
C HIS A 347 11.26 -14.24 41.92
N ARG A 348 11.27 -15.06 40.85
CA ARG A 348 10.57 -14.84 39.56
C ARG A 348 9.16 -14.25 39.69
N ARG A 349 8.30 -14.80 40.55
CA ARG A 349 6.93 -14.28 40.78
C ARG A 349 6.91 -12.82 41.24
N ALA A 350 7.74 -12.47 42.24
CA ALA A 350 7.85 -11.09 42.74
C ALA A 350 8.58 -10.17 41.74
N TYR A 351 9.44 -10.71 40.88
CA TYR A 351 10.05 -9.97 39.77
C TYR A 351 9.01 -9.59 38.71
N ILE A 352 8.22 -10.57 38.27
CA ILE A 352 7.10 -10.40 37.35
C ILE A 352 6.13 -9.36 37.92
N GLU A 353 5.74 -9.46 39.19
CA GLU A 353 4.83 -8.49 39.83
C GLU A 353 5.36 -7.05 39.81
N ARG A 354 6.68 -6.83 40.00
CA ARG A 354 7.30 -5.51 39.81
C ARG A 354 7.20 -5.02 38.37
N ILE A 355 7.44 -5.88 37.39
CA ILE A 355 7.25 -5.56 35.96
C ILE A 355 5.79 -5.20 35.68
N CYS A 356 4.83 -6.00 36.15
CA CYS A 356 3.39 -5.78 35.98
C CYS A 356 2.98 -4.39 36.47
N ASN A 357 3.41 -4.00 37.68
CA ASN A 357 3.06 -2.72 38.28
C ASN A 357 3.64 -1.53 37.49
N VAL A 358 4.91 -1.61 37.07
CA VAL A 358 5.57 -0.56 36.27
C VAL A 358 4.96 -0.47 34.87
N ALA A 359 4.71 -1.60 34.21
CA ALA A 359 4.12 -1.65 32.88
C ALA A 359 2.66 -1.14 32.87
N SER A 360 1.87 -1.48 33.89
CA SER A 360 0.50 -0.97 34.08
C SER A 360 0.49 0.54 34.29
N THR A 361 1.36 1.04 35.17
CA THR A 361 1.48 2.49 35.44
C THR A 361 1.92 3.27 34.20
N LYS A 362 2.92 2.78 33.46
CA LYS A 362 3.38 3.42 32.22
C LYS A 362 2.30 3.40 31.13
N SER A 363 1.65 2.25 30.92
CA SER A 363 0.48 2.13 30.03
C SER A 363 -0.59 3.17 30.36
N HIS A 364 -1.01 3.25 31.62
CA HIS A 364 -2.06 4.17 32.05
C HIS A 364 -1.67 5.64 31.82
N ALA A 365 -0.43 6.03 32.14
CA ALA A 365 0.06 7.39 31.93
C ALA A 365 0.15 7.77 30.44
N GLU A 366 0.65 6.87 29.59
CA GLU A 366 0.71 7.06 28.13
C GLU A 366 -0.69 7.25 27.54
N TYR A 367 -1.69 6.46 27.96
CA TYR A 367 -3.07 6.63 27.48
C TYR A 367 -3.74 7.90 27.99
N GLN A 368 -3.48 8.34 29.23
CA GLN A 368 -3.93 9.65 29.70
C GLN A 368 -3.36 10.78 28.83
N GLN A 369 -2.05 10.74 28.53
CA GLN A 369 -1.37 11.73 27.69
C GLN A 369 -1.93 11.74 26.26
N VAL A 370 -2.06 10.58 25.61
CA VAL A 370 -2.64 10.46 24.26
C VAL A 370 -4.09 10.98 24.24
N THR A 371 -4.90 10.66 25.25
CA THR A 371 -6.29 11.12 25.36
C THR A 371 -6.36 12.65 25.52
N ALA A 372 -5.46 13.25 26.30
CA ALA A 372 -5.36 14.71 26.42
C ALA A 372 -4.96 15.38 25.09
N LEU A 373 -4.01 14.81 24.36
CA LEU A 373 -3.58 15.32 23.04
C LEU A 373 -4.69 15.20 21.98
N ILE A 374 -5.51 14.15 22.00
CA ILE A 374 -6.69 14.06 21.12
C ILE A 374 -7.68 15.20 21.44
N ARG A 375 -7.96 15.47 22.72
CA ARG A 375 -8.83 16.59 23.13
C ARG A 375 -8.30 17.94 22.64
N HIS A 376 -6.99 18.18 22.77
CA HIS A 376 -6.34 19.39 22.25
C HIS A 376 -6.54 19.56 20.74
N PHE A 377 -6.24 18.51 19.94
CA PHE A 377 -6.43 18.58 18.49
C PHE A 377 -7.89 18.78 18.06
N LEU A 378 -8.86 18.28 18.84
CA LEU A 378 -10.28 18.52 18.59
C LEU A 378 -10.70 19.97 18.94
N GLN A 379 -10.13 20.56 19.98
CA GLN A 379 -10.34 21.97 20.32
C GLN A 379 -9.75 22.90 19.25
N GLU A 380 -8.52 22.65 18.80
CA GLU A 380 -7.88 23.39 17.69
C GLU A 380 -8.66 23.26 16.37
N SER A 381 -9.33 22.12 16.14
CA SER A 381 -10.10 21.86 14.91
C SER A 381 -11.55 22.35 14.96
N SER A 382 -11.93 23.07 16.03
CA SER A 382 -13.29 23.62 16.23
C SER A 382 -13.36 25.14 16.11
N ILE A 383 -12.27 25.77 15.63
CA ILE A 383 -12.08 27.20 15.39
C ILE A 383 -11.92 27.42 13.89
#